data_AF-E1YB03-F1
#
_entry.id   AF-E1YB03-F1
#
_cell.length_a   1.000
_cell.length_b   1.000
_cell.length_c   1.000
_cell.angle_alpha   90.00
_cell.angle_beta   90.00
_cell.angle_gamma   90.00
#
_symmetry.space_group_name_H-M   'P 1'
#
loop_
_entity.id
_entity.type
_entity.pdbx_description
1 polymer ?
#
loop_
_entity_poly.entity_id
_entity_poly.type
_entity_poly.pdbx_seq_one_letter_code
_entity_poly.pdbx_strand_id
1 'polypeptide(L)' 'MAQRFQVHPNQISAWKKQLLDKAEGVFTGEKKTEGGPSVKELHAKIGQLAMENDFLSVALGRIADTSAKR' A
#
# COMPACT_ATOMS: atom_id res chain seq x y z
N MET A 1 -9.73 7.00 -38.11
CA MET A 1 -9.33 6.60 -36.74
C MET A 1 -9.85 5.21 -36.36
N ALA A 2 -11.17 4.97 -36.36
CA ALA A 2 -11.77 3.65 -36.11
C ALA A 2 -11.15 2.48 -36.90
N GLN A 3 -11.03 2.59 -38.22
CA GLN A 3 -10.43 1.56 -39.07
C GLN A 3 -8.94 1.33 -38.81
N ARG A 4 -8.20 2.37 -38.38
CA ARG A 4 -6.75 2.30 -38.18
C ARG A 4 -6.37 1.51 -36.92
N PHE A 5 -7.29 1.44 -35.96
CA PHE A 5 -7.15 0.70 -34.70
C PHE A 5 -8.10 -0.50 -34.61
N GLN A 6 -8.82 -0.82 -35.70
CA GLN A 6 -9.87 -1.86 -35.74
C GLN A 6 -10.93 -1.71 -34.65
N VAL A 7 -11.24 -0.47 -34.26
CA VAL A 7 -12.23 -0.16 -33.23
C VAL A 7 -13.53 0.26 -33.90
N HIS A 8 -14.67 -0.28 -33.44
CA HIS A 8 -15.97 0.11 -33.97
C HIS A 8 -16.30 1.56 -33.57
N PRO A 9 -16.87 2.40 -34.46
CA PRO A 9 -17.19 3.81 -34.14
C PRO A 9 -18.03 3.97 -32.87
N ASN A 10 -18.93 3.02 -32.61
CA ASN A 10 -19.77 3.02 -31.40
C ASN A 10 -18.96 2.83 -30.11
N GLN A 11 -17.84 2.07 -30.15
CA GLN A 11 -16.94 1.90 -29.00
C GLN A 11 -16.20 3.20 -28.67
N ILE A 12 -15.79 3.96 -29.69
CA ILE A 12 -15.14 5.26 -29.50
C ILE A 12 -16.10 6.25 -28.84
N SER A 13 -17.37 6.28 -29.29
CA SER A 13 -18.41 7.11 -28.65
C SER A 13 -18.67 6.69 -27.20
N ALA A 14 -18.72 5.39 -26.93
CA ALA A 14 -18.90 4.88 -25.57
C ALA A 14 -17.74 5.29 -24.65
N TRP A 15 -16.50 5.12 -25.09
CA TRP A 15 -15.31 5.53 -24.33
C TRP A 15 -15.24 7.04 -24.14
N LYS A 16 -15.59 7.83 -25.15
CA LYS A 16 -15.65 9.29 -25.02
C LYS A 16 -16.67 9.71 -23.97
N LYS A 17 -17.85 9.09 -23.95
CA LYS A 17 -18.88 9.34 -22.94
C LYS A 17 -18.40 8.94 -21.54
N GLN A 18 -17.78 7.77 -21.40
CA GLN A 18 -17.20 7.32 -20.12
C GLN A 18 -16.09 8.24 -19.62
N LEU A 19 -15.25 8.75 -20.52
CA LEU A 19 -14.20 9.69 -20.16
C LEU A 19 -14.80 11.00 -19.66
N LEU A 20 -15.75 11.59 -20.39
CA LEU A 20 -16.37 12.86 -19.98
C LEU A 20 -17.10 12.75 -18.64
N ASP A 21 -17.80 11.64 -18.40
CA ASP A 21 -18.55 11.38 -17.17
C ASP A 21 -17.64 11.11 -15.95
N LYS A 22 -16.48 10.49 -16.16
CA LYS A 22 -15.58 10.06 -15.08
C LYS A 22 -14.33 10.92 -14.92
N ALA A 23 -14.00 11.78 -15.89
CA ALA A 23 -12.77 12.56 -15.89
C ALA A 23 -12.72 13.55 -14.72
N GLU A 24 -13.84 14.17 -14.38
CA GLU A 24 -13.92 15.10 -13.23
C GLU A 24 -13.48 14.41 -11.94
N GLY A 25 -13.99 13.19 -11.68
CA GLY A 25 -13.64 12.37 -10.52
C GLY A 25 -12.17 11.96 -10.43
N VAL A 26 -11.43 11.97 -11.55
CA VAL A 26 -9.99 11.64 -11.56
C VAL A 26 -9.15 12.82 -11.04
N PHE A 27 -9.59 14.05 -11.29
CA PHE A 27 -8.85 15.26 -10.93
C PHE A 27 -9.36 15.95 -9.66
N THR A 28 -10.58 15.64 -9.19
CA THR A 28 -11.15 16.19 -7.95
C THR A 28 -10.55 15.62 -6.66
N GLY A 29 -9.52 14.77 -6.75
CA GLY A 29 -8.73 14.37 -5.59
C GLY A 29 -9.39 13.36 -4.67
N GLU A 30 -10.60 12.89 -4.97
CA GLU A 30 -11.20 11.69 -4.36
C GLU A 30 -10.51 10.43 -4.90
N LYS A 31 -9.20 10.33 -4.70
CA LYS A 31 -8.62 9.02 -4.47
C LYS A 31 -9.41 8.47 -3.29
N LYS A 32 -10.13 7.36 -3.51
CA LYS A 32 -10.27 6.35 -2.46
C LYS A 32 -8.85 5.99 -2.08
N THR A 33 -8.27 6.77 -1.17
CA THR A 33 -7.17 6.31 -0.37
C THR A 33 -7.76 5.11 0.33
N GLU A 34 -7.41 3.92 -0.15
CA GLU A 34 -7.39 2.78 0.74
C GLU A 34 -6.48 3.26 1.86
N GLY A 35 -7.12 3.74 2.94
CA GLY A 35 -6.48 4.54 3.96
C GLY A 35 -5.43 3.67 4.58
N GLY A 36 -4.18 3.86 4.15
CA GLY A 36 -3.05 3.20 4.75
C GLY A 36 -3.07 3.46 6.25
N PRO A 37 -2.38 2.62 7.04
CA PRO A 37 -2.35 2.77 8.48
C PRO A 37 -2.01 4.21 8.85
N SER A 38 -2.79 4.74 9.78
CA SER A 38 -2.61 6.08 10.33
C SER A 38 -1.21 6.22 10.92
N VAL A 39 -0.72 7.45 10.99
CA VAL A 39 0.58 7.77 11.62
C VAL A 39 0.66 7.22 13.05
N LYS A 40 -0.46 7.20 13.77
CA LYS A 40 -0.57 6.63 15.12
C LYS A 40 -0.33 5.12 15.12
N GLU A 41 -0.94 4.39 14.19
CA GLU A 41 -0.76 2.93 14.04
C GLU A 41 0.67 2.59 13.65
N LEU A 42 1.28 3.39 12.77
CA LEU A 42 2.70 3.24 12.40
C LEU A 42 3.61 3.46 13.61
N HIS A 43 3.41 4.52 14.40
CA HIS A 43 4.20 4.76 15.62
C HIS A 43 4.01 3.66 16.67
N ALA A 44 2.78 3.19 16.86
CA ALA A 44 2.52 2.06 17.76
C ALA A 44 3.27 0.80 17.30
N LYS A 45 3.27 0.51 15.98
CA LYS A 45 3.98 -0.65 15.44
C LYS A 45 5.50 -0.52 15.57
N ILE A 46 6.05 0.68 15.35
CA ILE A 46 7.47 0.95 15.56
C ILE A 46 7.85 0.70 17.03
N GLY A 47 7.07 1.21 17.98
CA GLY A 47 7.31 0.98 19.41
C GLY A 47 7.26 -0.50 19.80
N GLN A 48 6.26 -1.23 19.31
CA GLN A 48 6.16 -2.68 19.51
C GLN A 48 7.40 -3.41 18.99
N LEU A 49 7.79 -3.17 17.73
CA LEU A 49 8.94 -3.83 17.11
C LEU A 49 10.26 -3.47 17.82
N ALA A 50 10.40 -2.24 18.32
CA ALA A 50 11.58 -1.84 19.09
C ALA A 50 11.71 -2.66 20.39
N MET A 51 10.61 -2.81 21.14
CA MET A 51 10.59 -3.62 22.37
C MET A 51 10.84 -5.11 22.09
N GLU A 52 10.21 -5.67 21.04
CA GLU A 52 10.41 -7.06 20.65
C GLU A 52 11.87 -7.34 20.25
N ASN A 53 12.48 -6.46 19.46
CA ASN A 53 13.88 -6.59 19.07
C ASN A 53 14.85 -6.50 20.25
N ASP A 54 14.62 -5.56 21.18
CA ASP A 54 15.43 -5.43 22.40
C ASP A 54 15.33 -6.69 23.27
N PHE A 55 14.11 -7.18 23.49
CA PHE A 55 13.87 -8.43 24.22
C PHE A 55 14.60 -9.62 23.57
N LEU A 56 14.48 -9.79 22.26
CA LEU A 56 15.12 -10.87 21.53
C LEU A 56 16.65 -10.78 21.60
N SER A 57 17.21 -9.58 21.43
CA SER A 57 18.66 -9.36 21.55
C SER A 57 19.19 -9.80 22.93
N VAL A 58 18.51 -9.39 24.00
CA VAL A 58 18.87 -9.74 25.38
C VAL A 58 18.70 -11.24 25.64
N ALA A 59 17.58 -11.82 25.21
CA ALA A 59 17.29 -13.23 25.41
C ALA A 59 18.30 -14.13 24.68
N LEU A 60 18.62 -13.80 23.43
CA LEU A 60 19.59 -14.55 22.63
C LEU A 60 21.02 -14.43 23.21
N GLY A 61 21.40 -13.26 23.71
CA GLY A 61 22.68 -13.10 24.42
C GLY A 61 22.79 -14.03 25.65
N ARG A 62 21.73 -14.11 26.45
CA ARG A 62 21.68 -15.02 27.62
C ARG A 62 21.72 -16.50 27.24
N ILE A 63 21.11 -16.87 26.12
CA ILE A 63 21.15 -18.27 25.62
C ILE A 63 22.58 -18.63 25.20
N ALA A 64 23.32 -17.72 24.58
CA ALA A 64 24.73 -17.94 24.25
C ALA A 64 25.59 -18.13 25.51
N ASP A 65 25.41 -17.29 26.53
CA ASP A 65 26.17 -17.36 27.80
C ASP A 65 25.89 -18.64 28.60
N THR A 66 24.66 -19.15 28.54
CA THR A 66 24.27 -20.41 29.21
C THR A 66 24.73 -21.65 28.43
N SER A 67 24.81 -21.57 27.10
CA SER A 67 25.34 -22.64 26.25
C SER A 67 26.85 -22.81 26.40
N ALA A 68 27.60 -21.70 26.55
CA ALA A 68 29.07 -21.73 26.75
C ALA A 68 29.52 -22.27 28.13
N LYS A 69 28.59 -22.46 29.07
CA LYS A 69 28.84 -22.93 30.44
C LYS A 69 28.58 -24.43 30.64
N ARG A 70 28.26 -25.18 29.59
CA ARG A 70 28.00 -26.63 29.64
C ARG A 70 29.17 -27.43 29.10
#